data_AF-A0A016XNP9-F1
#
_entry.id   AF-A0A016XNP9-F1
#
_cell.length_a   1.000
_cell.length_b   1.000
_cell.length_c   1.000
_cell.angle_alpha   90.00
_cell.angle_beta   90.00
_cell.angle_gamma   90.00
#
_symmetry.space_group_name_H-M   'P 1'
#
loop_
_entity.id
_entity.type
_entity.pdbx_description
1 polymer ?
#
loop_
_entity_poly.entity_id
_entity_poly.type
_entity_poly.pdbx_seq_one_letter_code
_entity_poly.pdbx_strand_id
1 'polypeptide(L)'
;MAACRKAEAKALANIPQNGDPTNGLWVQDVKKNDQWRRLILTRFLRFQADRLGVDLPSTTEQAMYGQVEWDDDESQPYYLTDVGVQLTRDRIRAEKKHRREVAAFWVTSVVGVLGAITGMISVWKS
;
A
#
# COMPACT_ATOMS: atom_id res chain seq x y z
N MET A 1 46.07 -37.28 -12.66
CA MET A 1 45.02 -36.36 -12.12
C MET A 1 45.39 -34.87 -12.14
N ALA A 2 46.68 -34.46 -12.27
CA ALA A 2 47.06 -33.05 -12.23
C ALA A 2 46.72 -32.22 -13.51
N ALA A 3 46.65 -32.87 -14.67
CA ALA A 3 46.33 -32.20 -15.94
C ALA A 3 44.84 -31.80 -16.05
N CYS A 4 43.94 -32.62 -15.50
CA CYS A 4 42.49 -32.34 -15.50
C CYS A 4 42.17 -31.07 -14.69
N ARG A 5 42.79 -30.93 -13.51
CA ARG A 5 42.61 -29.76 -12.64
C ARG A 5 43.09 -28.45 -13.29
N LYS A 6 44.13 -28.52 -14.14
CA LYS A 6 44.63 -27.34 -14.89
C LYS A 6 43.72 -27.00 -16.09
N ALA A 7 43.08 -27.99 -16.70
CA ALA A 7 42.11 -27.78 -17.76
C ALA A 7 40.82 -27.13 -17.22
N GLU A 8 40.32 -27.60 -16.07
CA GLU A 8 39.18 -26.98 -15.37
C GLU A 8 39.48 -25.55 -14.91
N ALA A 9 40.66 -25.29 -14.34
CA ALA A 9 41.05 -23.94 -13.93
C ALA A 9 41.13 -22.96 -15.11
N LYS A 10 41.60 -23.42 -16.29
CA LYS A 10 41.60 -22.61 -17.52
C LYS A 10 40.20 -22.43 -18.12
N ALA A 11 39.33 -23.44 -17.99
CA ALA A 11 37.93 -23.35 -18.40
C ALA A 11 37.17 -22.32 -17.54
N LEU A 12 37.39 -22.32 -16.22
CA LEU A 12 36.81 -21.33 -15.30
C LEU A 12 37.38 -19.92 -15.51
N ALA A 13 38.67 -19.80 -15.83
CA ALA A 13 39.31 -18.53 -16.13
C ALA A 13 38.86 -17.91 -17.47
N ASN A 14 38.30 -18.72 -18.37
CA ASN A 14 37.79 -18.28 -19.67
C ASN A 14 36.25 -18.29 -19.74
N ILE A 15 35.57 -18.41 -18.60
CA ILE A 15 34.16 -18.06 -18.52
C ILE A 15 34.09 -16.56 -18.75
N PRO A 16 33.42 -16.07 -19.80
CA PRO A 16 33.23 -14.64 -19.96
C PRO A 16 32.45 -14.15 -18.74
N GLN A 17 33.09 -13.33 -17.90
CA GLN A 17 32.42 -12.42 -16.97
C GLN A 17 31.73 -11.30 -17.78
N ASN A 18 31.13 -11.63 -18.92
CA ASN A 18 30.13 -10.79 -19.52
C ASN A 18 28.97 -10.85 -18.56
N GLY A 19 28.74 -9.75 -17.83
CA GLY A 19 27.41 -9.47 -17.32
C GLY A 19 26.46 -9.72 -18.49
N ASP A 20 25.63 -10.74 -18.36
CA ASP A 20 24.73 -11.17 -19.42
C ASP A 20 24.03 -9.91 -19.97
N PRO A 21 24.08 -9.62 -21.28
CA PRO A 21 23.44 -8.44 -21.85
C PRO A 21 21.93 -8.40 -21.56
N THR A 22 21.34 -9.54 -21.19
CA THR A 22 19.95 -9.61 -20.74
C THR A 22 19.77 -9.16 -19.28
N ASN A 23 20.79 -9.20 -18.42
CA ASN A 23 20.69 -8.71 -17.03
C ASN A 23 20.27 -7.24 -16.97
N GLY A 24 20.73 -6.41 -17.91
CA GLY A 24 20.31 -5.00 -18.01
C GLY A 24 18.84 -4.85 -18.42
N LEU A 25 18.38 -5.65 -19.38
CA LEU A 25 17.00 -5.65 -19.88
C LEU A 25 16.02 -6.14 -18.80
N TRP A 26 16.29 -7.29 -18.18
CA TRP A 26 15.44 -7.84 -17.11
C TRP A 26 15.36 -6.92 -15.90
N VAL A 27 16.46 -6.25 -15.52
CA VAL A 27 16.46 -5.28 -14.42
C VAL A 27 15.64 -4.04 -14.75
N GLN A 28 15.67 -3.56 -16.00
CA GLN A 28 14.84 -2.43 -16.43
C GLN A 28 13.34 -2.79 -16.46
N ASP A 29 13.00 -3.98 -16.97
CA ASP A 29 11.63 -4.46 -17.02
C ASP A 29 11.02 -4.63 -15.62
N VAL A 30 11.81 -5.15 -14.67
CA VAL A 30 11.39 -5.28 -13.26
C VAL A 30 11.15 -3.90 -12.64
N LYS A 31 12.09 -2.95 -12.81
CA LYS A 31 11.94 -1.57 -12.28
C LYS A 31 10.69 -0.88 -12.83
N LYS A 32 10.45 -1.02 -14.14
CA LYS A 32 9.28 -0.45 -14.80
C LYS A 32 7.98 -1.06 -14.25
N ASN A 33 7.94 -2.38 -14.06
CA ASN A 33 6.78 -3.08 -13.49
C ASN A 33 6.49 -2.62 -12.06
N ASP A 34 7.53 -2.46 -11.23
CA ASP A 34 7.39 -1.96 -9.87
C ASP A 34 6.83 -0.53 -9.83
N GLN A 35 7.26 0.34 -10.74
CA GLN A 35 6.71 1.70 -10.87
C GLN A 35 5.23 1.69 -11.27
N TRP A 36 4.82 0.84 -12.22
CA TRP A 36 3.41 0.66 -12.59
C TRP A 36 2.56 0.18 -11.41
N ARG A 37 3.07 -0.77 -10.63
CA ARG A 37 2.39 -1.27 -9.43
C ARG A 37 2.14 -0.15 -8.42
N ARG A 38 3.11 0.76 -8.23
CA ARG A 38 2.97 1.91 -7.32
C ARG A 38 1.92 2.91 -7.78
N LEU A 39 1.82 3.17 -9.09
CA LEU A 39 0.76 4.02 -9.66
C LEU A 39 -0.63 3.45 -9.42
N ILE A 40 -0.83 2.16 -9.71
CA ILE A 40 -2.11 1.47 -9.50
C ILE A 40 -2.49 1.50 -8.02
N LEU A 41 -1.53 1.20 -7.14
CA LEU A 41 -1.74 1.20 -5.70
C LEU A 41 -2.11 2.60 -5.18
N THR A 42 -1.46 3.63 -5.69
CA THR A 42 -1.75 5.03 -5.36
C THR A 42 -3.17 5.41 -5.75
N ARG A 43 -3.58 5.09 -6.99
CA ARG A 43 -4.96 5.33 -7.46
C ARG A 43 -5.99 4.61 -6.60
N PHE A 44 -5.70 3.37 -6.22
CA PHE A 44 -6.58 2.59 -5.36
C PHE A 44 -6.71 3.16 -3.95
N LEU A 45 -5.60 3.61 -3.34
CA LEU A 45 -5.62 4.27 -2.03
C LEU A 45 -6.36 5.60 -2.07
N ARG A 46 -6.19 6.37 -3.14
CA ARG A 46 -6.90 7.64 -3.34
C ARG A 46 -8.41 7.42 -3.38
N PHE A 47 -8.87 6.46 -4.19
CA PHE A 47 -10.28 6.08 -4.23
C PHE A 47 -10.82 5.61 -2.87
N GLN A 48 -10.03 4.85 -2.10
CA GLN A 48 -10.44 4.45 -0.75
C GLN A 48 -10.52 5.61 0.24
N ALA A 49 -9.57 6.55 0.17
CA ALA A 49 -9.54 7.73 1.00
C ALA A 49 -10.76 8.62 0.72
N ASP A 50 -11.05 8.89 -0.57
CA ASP A 50 -12.22 9.65 -1.01
C ASP A 50 -13.52 9.01 -0.51
N ARG A 51 -13.65 7.68 -0.63
CA ARG A 51 -14.83 6.95 -0.14
C ARG A 51 -15.04 7.05 1.37
N LEU A 52 -13.96 7.20 2.14
CA LEU A 52 -14.01 7.34 3.60
C LEU A 52 -14.07 8.80 4.04
N GLY A 53 -13.91 9.76 3.13
CA GLY A 53 -13.79 11.18 3.44
C GLY A 53 -12.51 11.53 4.19
N VAL A 54 -11.42 10.79 3.92
CA VAL A 54 -10.12 10.95 4.60
C VAL A 54 -9.19 11.76 3.70
N ASP A 55 -8.64 12.84 4.24
CA ASP A 55 -7.66 13.65 3.52
C ASP A 55 -6.35 12.90 3.30
N LEU A 56 -5.90 12.89 2.06
CA LEU A 56 -4.58 12.40 1.68
C LEU A 56 -3.49 13.37 2.16
N PRO A 57 -2.23 12.90 2.29
CA PRO A 57 -1.11 13.80 2.49
C PRO A 57 -1.03 14.84 1.36
N SER A 58 -0.53 16.03 1.66
CA SER A 58 -0.44 17.10 0.67
C SER A 58 0.51 16.71 -0.46
N THR A 59 0.15 17.04 -1.71
CA THR A 59 1.00 16.77 -2.89
C THR A 59 2.27 17.63 -2.90
N THR A 60 2.34 18.65 -2.04
CA THR A 60 3.49 19.54 -1.87
C THR A 60 4.63 18.89 -1.06
N GLU A 61 4.35 17.83 -0.31
CA GLU A 61 5.35 17.10 0.47
C GLU A 61 6.10 16.08 -0.39
N GLN A 62 7.30 16.46 -0.83
CA GLN A 62 8.17 15.63 -1.68
C GLN A 62 8.58 14.29 -1.03
N ALA A 63 8.47 14.17 0.30
CA ALA A 63 8.69 12.91 1.01
C ALA A 63 7.53 11.90 0.87
N MET A 64 6.32 12.39 0.57
CA MET A 64 5.09 11.58 0.49
C MET A 64 4.79 11.10 -0.93
N TYR A 65 5.37 11.78 -1.93
CA TYR A 65 5.10 11.59 -3.34
C TYR A 65 6.41 11.45 -4.14
N GLY A 66 6.53 10.41 -4.97
CA GLY A 66 7.70 10.13 -5.79
C GLY A 66 7.40 10.14 -7.29
N GLN A 67 8.31 10.68 -8.09
CA GLN A 67 8.19 10.70 -9.55
C GLN A 67 8.64 9.39 -10.18
N VAL A 68 7.99 9.05 -11.28
CA VAL A 68 8.38 7.92 -12.13
C VAL A 68 9.45 8.39 -13.10
N GLU A 69 10.56 7.66 -13.19
CA GLU A 69 11.73 8.08 -14.00
C GLU A 69 11.47 8.12 -15.51
N TRP A 70 10.37 7.55 -16.00
CA TRP A 70 10.03 7.48 -17.43
C TRP A 70 8.88 8.41 -17.84
N ASP A 71 8.32 9.18 -16.90
CA ASP A 71 7.19 10.09 -17.16
C ASP A 71 7.54 11.51 -16.69
N ASP A 72 7.85 12.37 -17.67
CA ASP A 72 8.23 13.78 -17.49
C ASP A 72 7.01 14.73 -17.45
N ASP A 73 5.80 14.19 -17.26
CA ASP A 73 4.60 15.02 -17.12
C ASP A 73 4.54 15.69 -15.73
N GLU A 74 4.92 16.96 -15.67
CA GLU A 74 4.87 17.80 -14.47
C GLU A 74 3.44 17.98 -13.89
N SER A 75 2.39 17.68 -14.67
CA SER A 75 1.00 17.92 -14.28
C SER A 75 0.38 16.78 -13.47
N GLN A 76 0.99 15.60 -13.43
CA GLN A 76 0.43 14.44 -12.75
C GLN A 76 1.02 14.24 -11.36
N PRO A 77 0.18 14.03 -10.31
CA PRO A 77 0.68 13.69 -9.00
C PRO A 77 1.28 12.28 -9.04
N TYR A 78 2.60 12.26 -8.97
CA TYR A 78 3.51 11.25 -8.44
C TYR A 78 2.88 10.10 -7.61
N TYR A 79 3.49 8.91 -7.65
CA TYR A 79 3.03 7.78 -6.82
C TYR A 79 3.31 8.05 -5.34
N LEU A 80 2.50 7.50 -4.45
CA LEU A 80 2.80 7.53 -3.01
C LEU A 80 4.10 6.77 -2.74
N THR A 81 5.03 7.42 -2.07
CA THR A 81 6.21 6.75 -1.50
C THR A 81 5.76 5.78 -0.41
N ASP A 82 6.65 4.87 0.02
CA ASP A 82 6.30 3.92 1.08
C ASP A 82 5.84 4.62 2.38
N VAL A 83 6.40 5.79 2.67
CA VAL A 83 6.01 6.65 3.80
C VAL A 83 4.58 7.19 3.59
N GLY A 84 4.27 7.72 2.41
CA GLY A 84 2.93 8.19 2.06
C GLY A 84 1.87 7.08 2.10
N VAL A 85 2.23 5.86 1.66
CA VAL A 85 1.38 4.67 1.75
C VAL A 85 1.07 4.31 3.20
N GLN A 86 2.08 4.29 4.07
CA GLN A 86 1.89 3.95 5.48
C GLN A 86 0.98 4.97 6.17
N LEU A 87 1.27 6.26 6.01
CA LEU A 87 0.47 7.34 6.59
C LEU A 87 -1.00 7.27 6.12
N THR A 88 -1.22 7.08 4.83
CA THR A 88 -2.57 6.97 4.26
C THR A 88 -3.32 5.78 4.83
N ARG A 89 -2.65 4.63 4.98
CA ARG A 89 -3.25 3.43 5.59
C ARG A 89 -3.62 3.67 7.04
N ASP A 90 -2.79 4.37 7.80
CA ASP A 90 -3.05 4.65 9.21
C ASP A 90 -4.22 5.61 9.38
N ARG A 91 -4.32 6.66 8.55
CA ARG A 91 -5.50 7.54 8.51
C ARG A 91 -6.79 6.78 8.16
N ILE A 92 -6.74 5.91 7.15
CA ILE A 92 -7.87 5.05 6.77
C ILE A 92 -8.29 4.12 7.92
N ARG A 93 -7.32 3.56 8.66
CA ARG A 93 -7.59 2.69 9.82
C ARG A 93 -8.23 3.47 10.97
N ALA A 94 -7.73 4.67 11.26
CA ALA A 94 -8.27 5.55 12.29
C ALA A 94 -9.73 5.90 12.00
N GLU A 95 -10.03 6.32 10.77
CA GLU A 95 -11.40 6.68 10.37
C GLU A 95 -12.35 5.47 10.43
N LYS A 96 -11.92 4.30 9.95
CA LYS A 96 -12.72 3.07 10.06
C LYS A 96 -12.98 2.68 11.51
N LYS A 97 -12.02 2.89 12.41
CA LYS A 97 -12.17 2.63 13.84
C LYS A 97 -13.22 3.57 14.44
N HIS A 98 -13.11 4.87 14.18
CA HIS A 98 -14.06 5.88 14.64
C HIS A 98 -15.49 5.57 14.19
N ARG A 99 -15.70 5.22 12.91
CA ARG A 99 -17.02 4.83 12.41
C ARG A 99 -17.60 3.59 13.10
N ARG A 100 -16.76 2.61 13.44
CA ARG A 100 -17.19 1.42 14.19
C ARG A 100 -17.58 1.77 15.62
N GLU A 101 -16.83 2.65 16.27
CA GLU A 101 -17.13 3.12 17.63
C GLU A 101 -18.46 3.89 17.67
N VAL A 102 -18.69 4.79 16.70
CA VAL A 102 -19.97 5.51 16.55
C VAL A 102 -21.12 4.55 16.30
N ALA A 103 -20.95 3.57 15.40
CA ALA A 103 -21.99 2.57 15.11
C ALA A 103 -22.28 1.69 16.34
N ALA A 104 -21.25 1.21 17.04
CA ALA A 104 -21.41 0.40 18.24
C ALA A 104 -22.12 1.19 19.35
N PHE A 105 -21.73 2.44 19.57
CA PHE A 105 -22.39 3.33 20.51
C PHE A 105 -23.88 3.50 20.19
N TRP A 106 -24.23 3.72 18.92
CA TRP A 106 -25.63 3.85 18.49
C TRP A 106 -26.42 2.57 18.71
N VAL A 107 -25.86 1.40 18.35
CA VAL A 107 -26.50 0.10 18.56
C VAL A 107 -26.74 -0.16 20.04
N THR A 108 -25.71 0.01 20.88
CA THR A 108 -25.83 -0.19 22.33
C THR A 108 -26.85 0.76 22.93
N SER A 109 -26.88 2.02 22.51
CA SER A 109 -27.84 3.02 23.00
C SER A 109 -29.28 2.64 22.65
N VAL A 110 -29.55 2.26 21.40
CA VAL A 110 -30.90 1.86 20.94
C VAL A 110 -31.37 0.59 21.65
N VAL A 111 -30.52 -0.44 21.68
CA VAL A 111 -30.87 -1.72 22.32
C VAL A 111 -31.09 -1.52 23.82
N GLY A 112 -30.27 -0.70 24.49
CA GLY A 112 -30.44 -0.36 25.90
C GLY A 112 -31.77 0.34 26.17
N VAL A 113 -32.14 1.34 25.38
CA VAL A 113 -33.41 2.06 25.52
C VAL A 113 -34.60 1.15 25.26
N LEU A 114 -34.58 0.36 24.18
CA LEU A 114 -35.67 -0.57 23.86
C LEU A 114 -35.84 -1.63 24.95
N GLY A 115 -34.73 -2.17 25.47
CA GLY A 115 -34.75 -3.12 26.58
C GLY A 115 -35.33 -2.51 27.85
N ALA A 116 -34.93 -1.29 28.20
CA ALA A 116 -35.46 -0.57 29.37
C ALA A 116 -36.97 -0.31 29.26
N ILE A 117 -37.44 0.13 28.09
CA ILE A 117 -38.88 0.36 27.84
C ILE A 117 -39.66 -0.95 27.97
N THR A 118 -39.17 -2.02 27.33
CA THR A 118 -39.85 -3.33 27.35
C THR A 118 -39.91 -3.90 28.76
N GLY A 119 -38.80 -3.83 29.51
CA GLY A 119 -38.74 -4.24 30.91
C GLY A 119 -39.71 -3.43 31.78
N MET A 120 -39.77 -2.11 31.60
CA MET A 120 -40.68 -1.24 32.32
C MET A 120 -42.15 -1.60 32.05
N ILE A 121 -42.54 -1.77 30.78
CA ILE A 121 -43.90 -2.19 30.40
C ILE A 121 -44.26 -3.55 31.01
N SER A 122 -43.31 -4.50 31.01
CA SER A 122 -43.52 -5.82 31.59
C SER A 122 -43.81 -5.77 33.09
N VAL A 123 -43.10 -4.91 33.83
CA VAL A 123 -43.33 -4.73 35.27
C VAL A 123 -44.66 -4.02 35.51
N TRP A 124 -45.01 -3.04 34.68
CA TRP A 124 -46.21 -2.22 34.88
C TRP A 124 -47.53 -2.93 34.53
N LYS A 125 -47.47 -3.99 33.72
CA LYS A 125 -48.64 -4.82 33.37
C LYS A 125 -48.81 -6.04 34.28
N SER A 126 -47.86 -6.30 35.18
CA SER A 126 -47.96 -7.33 36.24
C SER A 126 -48.59 -6.76 37.49
#